data_AF-A0A528TMY5-F1
#
_entry.id   AF-A0A528TMY5-F1
#
_cell.length_a   1.000
_cell.length_b   1.000
_cell.length_c   1.000
_cell.angle_alpha   90.00
_cell.angle_beta   90.00
_cell.angle_gamma   90.00
#
_symmetry.space_group_name_H-M   'P 1'
#
loop_
_entity.id
_entity.type
_entity.pdbx_description
1 polymer ?
#
loop_
_entity_poly.entity_id
_entity_poly.type
_entity_poly.pdbx_seq_one_letter_code
_entity_poly.pdbx_strand_id
1 'polypeptide(L)'
;PWTEHEPIELPVTGSGVAAPGVVYELGVFHMFIQTEFMKSGGRCEHAVSNDGFNWVVLNPAILSIPGTDEDGIYDPHPAIIGGKRYIVYSGMPKFSRVPQPDVYLARSQSDSWFGPWKRLGKILDHSEIPHHNTRDDPDYEWG
;
A
#
# COMPACT_ATOMS: atom_id res chain seq x y z
N PRO A 1 0.58 -25.64 -15.34
CA PRO A 1 -0.77 -25.22 -15.79
C PRO A 1 -1.40 -24.38 -14.68
N TRP A 2 -2.15 -23.33 -15.03
CA TRP A 2 -2.88 -22.52 -14.06
C TRP A 2 -4.29 -23.08 -13.88
N THR A 3 -4.79 -23.08 -12.65
CA THR A 3 -6.16 -23.44 -12.30
C THR A 3 -6.83 -22.21 -11.72
N GLU A 4 -7.97 -21.84 -12.28
CA GLU A 4 -8.80 -20.77 -11.74
C GLU A 4 -9.53 -21.26 -10.50
N HIS A 5 -9.58 -20.41 -9.47
CA HIS A 5 -10.33 -20.64 -8.24
C HIS A 5 -11.44 -19.60 -8.14
N GLU A 6 -12.50 -19.93 -7.41
CA GLU A 6 -13.56 -18.97 -7.10
C GLU A 6 -13.00 -17.70 -6.44
N PRO A 7 -13.58 -16.52 -6.72
CA PRO A 7 -13.19 -15.29 -6.05
C PRO A 7 -13.31 -15.41 -4.52
N ILE A 8 -12.34 -14.83 -3.81
CA ILE A 8 -12.35 -14.76 -2.35
C ILE A 8 -13.03 -13.45 -1.94
N GLU A 9 -14.03 -13.54 -1.07
CA GLU A 9 -14.60 -12.38 -0.42
C GLU A 9 -13.73 -11.98 0.77
N LEU A 10 -13.08 -10.82 0.68
CA LEU A 10 -12.25 -10.29 1.76
C LEU A 10 -13.12 -9.48 2.75
N PRO A 11 -12.93 -9.64 4.08
CA PRO A 11 -13.65 -8.84 5.07
C PRO A 11 -13.07 -7.41 5.21
N VAL A 12 -12.77 -6.76 4.10
CA VAL A 12 -12.17 -5.42 4.01
C VAL A 12 -13.16 -4.44 3.41
N THR A 13 -13.28 -3.25 4.01
CA THR A 13 -14.22 -2.21 3.56
C THR A 13 -13.52 -0.90 3.22
N GLY A 14 -14.00 -0.25 2.17
CA GLY A 14 -13.50 1.02 1.65
C GLY A 14 -14.09 1.31 0.27
N SER A 15 -13.89 2.53 -0.25
CA SER A 15 -14.44 2.90 -1.57
C SER A 15 -13.56 2.49 -2.75
N GLY A 16 -12.35 1.96 -2.48
CA GLY A 16 -11.40 1.53 -3.50
C GLY A 16 -10.53 0.37 -3.04
N VAL A 17 -11.13 -0.70 -2.50
CA VAL A 17 -10.40 -1.90 -2.06
C VAL A 17 -9.80 -2.64 -3.26
N ALA A 18 -8.48 -2.57 -3.41
CA ALA A 18 -7.75 -3.14 -4.56
C ALA A 18 -6.23 -3.22 -4.28
N ALA A 19 -5.47 -3.62 -5.32
CA ALA A 19 -4.00 -3.66 -5.34
C ALA A 19 -3.36 -4.35 -4.12
N PRO A 20 -3.69 -5.64 -3.86
CA PRO A 20 -3.10 -6.36 -2.74
C PRO A 20 -1.63 -6.72 -3.03
N GLY A 21 -0.77 -6.42 -2.06
CA GLY A 21 0.56 -6.99 -1.97
C GLY A 21 0.57 -8.17 -0.99
N VAL A 22 1.00 -9.34 -1.44
CA VAL A 22 0.97 -10.58 -0.63
C VAL A 22 2.37 -11.19 -0.49
N VAL A 23 2.74 -11.58 0.73
CA VAL A 23 3.96 -12.33 1.05
C VAL A 23 3.61 -13.56 1.88
N TYR A 24 4.37 -14.65 1.69
CA TYR A 24 4.23 -15.86 2.48
C TYR A 24 5.48 -16.10 3.31
N GLU A 25 5.34 -16.21 4.62
CA GLU A 25 6.45 -16.44 5.53
C GLU A 25 6.01 -17.25 6.75
N LEU A 26 6.84 -18.21 7.16
CA LEU A 26 6.62 -19.04 8.36
C LEU A 26 5.22 -19.70 8.43
N GLY A 27 4.70 -20.12 7.28
CA GLY A 27 3.40 -20.81 7.23
C GLY A 27 2.19 -19.89 7.05
N VAL A 28 2.39 -18.56 7.01
CA VAL A 28 1.32 -17.56 7.01
C VAL A 28 1.44 -16.66 5.78
N PHE A 29 0.33 -16.45 5.07
CA PHE A 29 0.17 -15.38 4.10
C PHE A 29 -0.13 -14.08 4.83
N HIS A 30 0.60 -13.02 4.46
CA HIS A 30 0.32 -11.66 4.88
C HIS A 30 -0.04 -10.85 3.64
N MET A 31 -1.26 -10.33 3.63
CA MET A 31 -1.77 -9.42 2.61
C MET A 31 -1.79 -8.00 3.18
N PHE A 32 -1.25 -7.07 2.42
CA PHE A 32 -1.46 -5.65 2.61
C PHE A 32 -2.29 -5.14 1.44
N ILE A 33 -3.40 -4.46 1.72
CA ILE A 33 -4.36 -4.07 0.68
C ILE A 33 -4.86 -2.65 0.96
N GLN A 34 -5.09 -1.86 -0.09
CA GLN A 34 -5.60 -0.50 0.08
C GLN A 34 -7.11 -0.53 0.38
N THR A 35 -7.63 0.52 1.01
CA THR A 35 -9.09 0.69 1.21
C THR A 35 -9.66 1.81 0.37
N GLU A 36 -8.87 2.84 0.10
CA GLU A 36 -9.24 3.97 -0.73
C GLU A 36 -8.23 4.09 -1.87
N PHE A 37 -8.70 4.58 -3.02
CA PHE A 37 -7.85 4.82 -4.18
C PHE A 37 -7.95 6.28 -4.54
N MET A 38 -6.82 6.96 -4.70
CA MET A 38 -6.79 8.34 -5.20
C MET A 38 -7.76 9.27 -4.44
N LYS A 39 -7.91 9.08 -3.12
CA LYS A 39 -8.70 9.96 -2.24
C LYS A 39 -8.06 10.15 -0.87
N SER A 40 -8.35 11.29 -0.24
CA SER A 40 -8.07 11.54 1.18
C SER A 40 -8.62 10.44 2.09
N GLY A 41 -7.86 10.13 3.14
CA GLY A 41 -8.14 9.05 4.06
C GLY A 41 -7.55 7.72 3.58
N GLY A 42 -8.12 6.64 4.08
CA GLY A 42 -7.72 5.29 3.71
C GLY A 42 -6.59 4.71 4.56
N ARG A 43 -6.39 3.43 4.32
CA ARG A 43 -5.60 2.52 5.14
C ARG A 43 -4.92 1.52 4.22
N CYS A 44 -3.70 1.12 4.60
CA CYS A 44 -3.15 -0.15 4.16
C CYS A 44 -3.58 -1.18 5.20
N GLU A 45 -4.63 -1.93 4.90
CA GLU A 45 -5.15 -3.00 5.75
C GLU A 45 -4.16 -4.16 5.79
N HIS A 46 -4.15 -4.89 6.90
CA HIS A 46 -3.36 -6.11 7.05
C HIS A 46 -4.31 -7.29 7.26
N ALA A 47 -4.30 -8.24 6.34
CA ALA A 47 -5.01 -9.51 6.48
C ALA A 47 -4.03 -10.68 6.50
N VAL A 48 -4.38 -11.74 7.22
CA VAL A 48 -3.59 -12.98 7.29
C VAL A 48 -4.41 -14.20 6.90
N SER A 49 -3.74 -15.19 6.34
CA SER A 49 -4.32 -16.49 6.02
C SER A 49 -3.30 -17.61 6.20
N ASN A 50 -3.76 -18.80 6.60
CA ASN A 50 -2.92 -19.99 6.67
C ASN A 50 -3.05 -20.88 5.43
N ASP A 51 -4.06 -20.64 4.58
CA ASP A 51 -4.39 -21.48 3.42
C ASP A 51 -4.47 -20.71 2.10
N GLY A 52 -4.45 -19.37 2.15
CA GLY A 52 -4.59 -18.49 1.00
C GLY A 52 -6.05 -18.23 0.58
N PHE A 53 -7.02 -18.86 1.23
CA PHE A 53 -8.44 -18.79 0.89
C PHE A 53 -9.28 -18.12 1.98
N ASN A 54 -9.00 -18.42 3.24
CA ASN A 54 -9.69 -17.88 4.40
C ASN A 54 -8.84 -16.78 5.04
N TRP A 55 -9.36 -15.56 5.11
CA TRP A 55 -8.60 -14.39 5.53
C TRP A 55 -9.19 -13.74 6.78
N VAL A 56 -8.30 -13.33 7.69
CA VAL A 56 -8.64 -12.58 8.90
C VAL A 56 -7.99 -11.20 8.82
N VAL A 57 -8.80 -10.14 8.90
CA VAL A 57 -8.31 -8.76 8.95
C VAL A 57 -7.86 -8.43 10.37
N LEU A 58 -6.68 -7.84 10.48
CA LEU A 58 -6.06 -7.39 11.72
C LEU A 58 -6.18 -5.86 11.84
N ASN A 59 -5.40 -5.26 12.75
CA ASN A 59 -5.26 -3.81 12.73
C ASN A 59 -4.57 -3.36 11.44
N PRO A 60 -4.97 -2.22 10.85
CA PRO A 60 -4.30 -1.68 9.67
C PRO A 60 -2.79 -1.52 9.89
N ALA A 61 -2.00 -1.88 8.88
CA ALA A 61 -0.55 -1.71 8.92
C ALA A 61 -0.17 -0.22 8.91
N ILE A 62 -0.85 0.57 8.09
CA ILE A 62 -0.59 2.00 7.90
C ILE A 62 -1.93 2.73 7.80
N LEU A 63 -2.04 3.87 8.46
CA LEU A 63 -3.16 4.82 8.34
C LEU A 63 -2.70 6.06 7.57
N SER A 64 -3.56 6.63 6.74
CA SER A 64 -3.33 7.98 6.20
C SER A 64 -3.17 9.02 7.30
N ILE A 65 -2.50 10.14 6.99
CA ILE A 65 -2.28 11.25 7.91
C ILE A 65 -2.92 12.51 7.31
N PRO A 66 -4.10 12.93 7.83
CA PRO A 66 -4.81 14.08 7.27
C PRO A 66 -3.97 15.36 7.24
N GLY A 67 -4.06 16.10 6.13
CA GLY A 67 -3.38 17.38 5.92
C GLY A 67 -1.89 17.29 5.64
N THR A 68 -1.37 16.09 5.32
CA THR A 68 0.04 15.87 4.96
C THR A 68 0.17 15.35 3.53
N ASP A 69 1.39 15.07 3.08
CA ASP A 69 1.64 14.38 1.81
C ASP A 69 1.23 12.90 1.82
N GLU A 70 0.79 12.39 2.97
CA GLU A 70 0.18 11.06 3.14
C GLU A 70 -1.32 11.18 3.51
N ASP A 71 -1.99 12.26 3.09
CA ASP A 71 -3.41 12.49 3.33
C ASP A 71 -4.28 11.40 2.68
N GLY A 72 -3.86 10.86 1.53
CA GLY A 72 -4.31 9.59 0.99
C GLY A 72 -3.15 8.60 0.82
N ILE A 73 -3.40 7.31 1.06
CA ILE A 73 -2.42 6.23 0.87
C ILE A 73 -3.04 5.03 0.15
N TYR A 74 -2.28 4.37 -0.73
CA TYR A 74 -2.76 3.24 -1.55
C TYR A 74 -1.60 2.41 -2.16
N ASP A 75 -1.92 1.36 -2.91
CA ASP A 75 -0.98 0.41 -3.54
C ASP A 75 0.15 -0.13 -2.63
N PRO A 76 -0.16 -0.74 -1.47
CA PRO A 76 0.87 -1.29 -0.60
C PRO A 76 1.59 -2.49 -1.23
N HIS A 77 2.92 -2.44 -1.23
CA HIS A 77 3.78 -3.50 -1.72
C HIS A 77 4.76 -3.98 -0.63
N PRO A 78 4.56 -5.16 -0.04
CA PRO A 78 5.48 -5.74 0.93
C PRO A 78 6.77 -6.24 0.27
N ALA A 79 7.92 -5.98 0.90
CA ALA A 79 9.22 -6.43 0.42
C ALA A 79 10.17 -6.83 1.56
N ILE A 80 11.08 -7.77 1.30
CA ILE A 80 12.19 -8.12 2.19
C ILE A 80 13.48 -7.59 1.58
N ILE A 81 14.20 -6.74 2.31
CA ILE A 81 15.50 -6.18 1.89
C ILE A 81 16.48 -6.39 3.04
N GLY A 82 17.58 -7.12 2.79
CA GLY A 82 18.58 -7.39 3.83
C GLY A 82 18.02 -8.11 5.08
N GLY A 83 17.01 -8.98 4.90
CA GLY A 83 16.33 -9.69 6.00
C GLY A 83 15.36 -8.82 6.82
N LYS A 84 15.17 -7.56 6.43
CA LYS A 84 14.23 -6.60 7.05
C LYS A 84 12.97 -6.47 6.21
N ARG A 85 11.84 -6.26 6.87
CA ARG A 85 10.51 -6.21 6.24
C ARG A 85 10.07 -4.77 6.04
N TYR A 86 9.62 -4.49 4.83
CA TYR A 86 9.21 -3.16 4.40
C TYR A 86 7.85 -3.22 3.73
N ILE A 87 7.13 -2.11 3.76
CA ILE A 87 5.99 -1.83 2.90
C ILE A 87 6.33 -0.55 2.14
N VAL A 88 6.38 -0.67 0.82
CA VAL A 88 6.34 0.47 -0.11
C VAL A 88 4.88 0.81 -0.34
N TYR A 89 4.53 2.09 -0.47
CA TYR A 89 3.16 2.51 -0.75
C TYR A 89 3.14 3.87 -1.43
N SER A 90 2.06 4.16 -2.15
CA SER A 90 1.78 5.49 -2.70
C SER A 90 1.22 6.39 -1.59
N GLY A 91 1.73 7.61 -1.48
CA GLY A 91 1.22 8.64 -0.60
C GLY A 91 0.94 9.91 -1.39
N MET A 92 -0.20 10.55 -1.16
CA MET A 92 -0.54 11.80 -1.83
C MET A 92 -1.13 12.85 -0.87
N PRO A 93 -0.87 14.15 -1.11
CA PRO A 93 -1.58 15.22 -0.44
C PRO A 93 -3.03 15.32 -0.96
N LYS A 94 -3.81 16.20 -0.33
CA LYS A 94 -5.08 16.65 -0.91
C LYS A 94 -4.85 17.26 -2.29
N PHE A 95 -5.74 16.94 -3.22
CA PHE A 95 -5.69 17.42 -4.59
C PHE A 95 -7.07 17.91 -5.04
N SER A 96 -7.10 18.75 -6.07
CA SER A 96 -8.34 19.33 -6.63
C SER A 96 -8.65 18.88 -8.07
N ARG A 97 -7.64 18.37 -8.80
CA ARG A 97 -7.77 17.93 -10.19
C ARG A 97 -7.46 16.45 -10.34
N VAL A 98 -6.17 16.11 -10.31
CA VAL A 98 -5.66 14.74 -10.41
C VAL A 98 -4.74 14.44 -9.22
N PRO A 99 -4.76 13.21 -8.69
CA PRO A 99 -3.86 12.77 -7.65
C PRO A 99 -2.44 12.68 -8.21
N GLN A 100 -1.47 13.08 -7.40
CA GLN A 100 -0.06 13.08 -7.79
C GLN A 100 0.79 12.48 -6.67
N PRO A 101 0.72 11.15 -6.48
CA PRO A 101 1.35 10.48 -5.35
C PRO A 101 2.88 10.48 -5.48
N ASP A 102 3.58 10.43 -4.36
CA ASP A 102 4.97 9.98 -4.33
C ASP A 102 5.05 8.58 -3.72
N VAL A 103 6.22 7.94 -3.83
CA VAL A 103 6.43 6.61 -3.25
C VAL A 103 7.05 6.75 -1.86
N TYR A 104 6.44 6.11 -0.88
CA TYR A 104 6.85 6.10 0.51
C TYR A 104 7.30 4.72 0.95
N LEU A 105 8.06 4.68 2.05
CA LEU A 105 8.56 3.46 2.65
C LEU A 105 8.26 3.42 4.14
N ALA A 106 7.72 2.29 4.61
CA ALA A 106 7.64 1.95 6.01
C ALA A 106 8.44 0.67 6.28
N ARG A 107 9.06 0.58 7.47
CA ARG A 107 9.81 -0.58 7.92
C ARG A 107 9.20 -1.16 9.18
N SER A 108 9.10 -2.47 9.25
CA SER A 108 8.75 -3.15 10.50
C SER A 108 9.78 -2.83 11.59
N GLN A 109 9.31 -2.52 12.79
CA GLN A 109 10.16 -2.30 13.95
C GLN A 109 10.47 -3.58 14.72
N SER A 110 9.61 -4.59 14.59
CA SER A 110 9.74 -5.89 15.24
C SER A 110 10.44 -6.93 14.37
N ASP A 111 10.83 -6.55 13.15
CA ASP A 111 11.26 -7.46 12.10
C ASP A 111 10.23 -8.55 11.76
N SER A 112 8.94 -8.32 12.04
CA SER A 112 7.83 -9.20 11.63
C SER A 112 6.84 -8.49 10.70
N TRP A 113 6.00 -9.24 9.99
CA TRP A 113 4.92 -8.69 9.16
C TRP A 113 3.74 -8.13 9.97
N PHE A 114 3.71 -8.30 11.30
CA PHE A 114 2.67 -7.75 12.18
C PHE A 114 2.94 -6.31 12.63
N GLY A 115 4.06 -5.71 12.18
CA GLY A 115 4.46 -4.38 12.63
C GLY A 115 4.93 -4.36 14.09
N PRO A 116 4.93 -3.19 14.77
CA PRO A 116 4.48 -1.90 14.25
C PRO A 116 5.39 -1.38 13.13
N TRP A 117 4.85 -0.47 12.32
CA TRP A 117 5.50 0.06 11.14
C TRP A 117 6.04 1.48 11.38
N LYS A 118 7.35 1.65 11.24
CA LYS A 118 8.01 2.95 11.25
C LYS A 118 8.03 3.51 9.83
N ARG A 119 7.38 4.65 9.61
CA ARG A 119 7.54 5.44 8.37
C ARG A 119 8.98 5.93 8.26
N LEU A 120 9.61 5.64 7.13
CA LEU A 120 10.95 6.13 6.78
C LEU A 120 10.89 7.36 5.88
N GLY A 121 9.72 7.63 5.30
CA GLY A 121 9.46 8.80 4.46
C GLY A 121 9.40 8.45 2.99
N LYS A 122 9.42 9.51 2.18
CA LYS A 122 9.44 9.45 0.71
C LYS A 122 10.75 8.83 0.22
N ILE A 123 10.66 7.93 -0.73
CA ILE A 123 11.81 7.24 -1.36
C ILE A 123 11.89 7.46 -2.87
N LEU A 124 10.82 7.96 -3.49
CA LEU A 124 10.83 8.41 -4.88
C LEU A 124 9.86 9.58 -5.01
N ASP A 125 10.41 10.76 -5.26
CA ASP A 125 9.66 11.96 -5.59
C ASP A 125 9.45 12.06 -7.11
N HIS A 126 8.31 12.60 -7.50
CA HIS A 126 8.00 12.96 -8.88
C HIS A 126 9.12 13.66 -9.64
N SER A 127 9.86 14.56 -8.99
CA SER A 127 10.93 15.34 -9.60
C SER A 127 12.21 14.53 -9.88
N GLU A 128 12.31 13.31 -9.34
CA GLU A 128 13.49 12.46 -9.44
C GLU A 128 13.44 11.49 -10.64
N ILE A 129 12.31 11.40 -11.35
CA ILE A 129 12.12 10.46 -12.47
C ILE A 129 12.36 11.19 -13.81
N PRO A 130 13.44 10.87 -14.54
CA PRO A 130 13.66 11.45 -15.86
C PRO A 130 12.64 10.90 -16.87
N HIS A 131 12.24 11.74 -17.84
CA HIS A 131 11.33 11.37 -18.93
C HIS A 131 9.89 11.02 -18.51
N HIS A 132 9.46 11.48 -17.34
CA HIS A 132 8.07 11.42 -16.89
C HIS A 132 7.40 12.80 -16.98
N ASN A 133 6.07 12.83 -17.17
CA ASN A 133 5.30 14.06 -17.09
C ASN A 133 5.45 14.67 -15.69
N THR A 134 5.86 15.94 -15.64
CA THR A 134 5.98 16.68 -14.38
C THR A 134 4.59 17.00 -13.81
N ARG A 135 4.52 17.36 -12.53
CA ARG A 135 3.24 17.70 -11.85
C ARG A 135 2.44 18.81 -12.53
N ASP A 136 3.12 19.75 -13.19
CA ASP A 136 2.48 20.86 -13.89
C ASP A 136 2.12 20.53 -15.35
N ASP A 137 2.39 19.31 -15.81
CA ASP A 137 2.07 18.89 -17.17
C ASP A 137 0.55 18.86 -17.38
N PRO A 138 0.03 19.50 -18.44
CA PRO A 138 -1.41 19.50 -18.74
C PRO A 138 -1.98 18.08 -18.89
N ASP A 139 -1.18 17.18 -19.46
CA ASP A 139 -1.50 15.77 -19.75
C ASP A 139 -0.86 14.83 -18.72
N TYR A 140 -0.73 15.29 -17.48
CA TYR A 140 -0.26 14.46 -16.37
C TYR A 140 -1.08 13.17 -16.27
N GLU A 141 -0.40 12.04 -16.38
CA GLU A 141 -0.89 10.70 -16.07
C GLU A 141 0.16 9.98 -15.21
N TRP A 142 -0.30 9.26 -14.18
CA TRP A 142 0.55 8.45 -13.31
C TRP A 142 -0.20 7.17 -12.97
N GLY A 143 0.34 6.03 -13.40
CA GLY A 143 -0.24 4.70 -13.27
C GLY A 143 0.80 3.62 -13.48
#